data_AF-A0A0S7Z6R4-F1
#
_entry.id   AF-A0A0S7Z6R4-F1
#
_cell.length_a   1.000
_cell.length_b   1.000
_cell.length_c   1.000
_cell.angle_alpha   90.00
_cell.angle_beta   90.00
_cell.angle_gamma   90.00
#
_symmetry.space_group_name_H-M   'P 1'
#
loop_
_entity.id
_entity.type
_entity.pdbx_description
1 polymer ?
#
loop_
_entity_poly.entity_id
_entity_poly.type
_entity_poly.pdbx_seq_one_letter_code
_entity_poly.pdbx_strand_id
1 'polypeptide(L)'
;ERAHTLGEVIRWEYAPALLVRETPDGPCFQYRTGSCLPVYLNGMRINRMLMPDVPLDMLYRVQVITSGDGSLAYPAGAVLLFTEAWLR
;
A
#
# COMPACT_ATOMS: atom_id res chain seq x y z
N GLU A 1 -6.35 3.88 19.13
CA GLU A 1 -6.16 5.06 18.27
C GLU A 1 -5.99 4.55 16.84
N ARG A 2 -6.70 5.12 15.85
CA ARG A 2 -6.55 4.71 14.44
C ARG A 2 -5.26 5.33 13.91
N ALA A 3 -4.49 4.56 13.16
CA ALA A 3 -3.32 5.04 12.42
C ALA A 3 -3.64 6.34 11.65
N HIS A 4 -2.76 7.33 11.76
CA HIS A 4 -2.92 8.65 11.16
C HIS A 4 -2.33 8.71 9.74
N THR A 5 -1.52 7.73 9.36
CA THR A 5 -0.89 7.64 8.04
C THR A 5 -1.05 6.26 7.42
N LEU A 6 -1.03 6.20 6.09
CA LEU A 6 -1.04 4.92 5.36
C LEU A 6 0.14 4.02 5.77
N GLY A 7 1.29 4.62 6.06
CA GLY A 7 2.47 3.93 6.55
C GLY A 7 2.24 3.24 7.89
N GLU A 8 1.55 3.90 8.82
CA GLU A 8 1.17 3.31 10.10
C GLU A 8 0.14 2.18 9.94
N VAL A 9 -0.87 2.35 9.08
CA VAL A 9 -1.84 1.29 8.78
C VAL A 9 -1.12 0.03 8.29
N ILE A 10 -0.25 0.18 7.29
CA ILE A 10 0.46 -0.96 6.70
C ILE A 10 1.44 -1.58 7.70
N ARG A 11 2.13 -0.76 8.49
CA ARG A 11 3.03 -1.25 9.55
C ARG A 11 2.26 -2.05 10.60
N TRP A 12 1.05 -1.62 10.96
CA TRP A 12 0.23 -2.32 11.95
C TRP A 12 -0.33 -3.65 11.43
N GLU A 13 -0.86 -3.65 10.20
CA GLU A 13 -1.55 -4.82 9.62
C GLU A 13 -0.58 -5.88 9.05
N TYR A 14 0.59 -5.47 8.56
CA TYR A 14 1.47 -6.34 7.75
C TYR A 14 2.90 -6.49 8.29
N ALA A 15 3.23 -5.91 9.45
CA ALA A 15 4.50 -6.24 10.11
C ALA A 15 4.47 -7.68 10.64
N PRO A 16 5.58 -8.45 10.54
CA PRO A 16 6.92 -8.07 10.07
C PRO A 16 7.18 -8.34 8.58
N ALA A 17 6.17 -8.78 7.81
CA ALA A 17 6.36 -9.17 6.41
C ALA A 17 6.73 -7.98 5.50
N LEU A 18 6.36 -6.77 5.91
CA LEU A 18 6.58 -5.55 5.14
C LEU A 18 7.38 -4.50 5.92
N LEU A 19 8.40 -3.96 5.26
CA LEU A 19 9.18 -2.84 5.75
C LEU A 19 8.58 -1.53 5.20
N VAL A 20 8.31 -0.59 6.10
CA VAL A 20 7.83 0.75 5.74
C VAL A 20 8.95 1.74 5.97
N ARG A 21 9.47 2.33 4.88
CA ARG A 21 10.50 3.37 4.92
C ARG A 21 9.92 4.71 4.49
N GLU A 22 10.09 5.72 5.33
CA GLU A 22 9.77 7.10 4.94
C GLU A 22 10.85 7.62 3.98
N THR A 23 10.43 8.20 2.85
CA THR A 23 11.33 8.82 1.87
C THR A 23 10.82 10.22 1.51
N PRO A 24 11.66 11.10 0.93
CA PRO A 24 11.21 12.43 0.50
C PRO A 24 10.04 12.40 -0.48
N ASP A 25 9.92 11.32 -1.26
CA ASP A 25 8.84 11.13 -2.23
C ASP A 25 7.57 10.51 -1.60
N GLY A 26 7.53 10.31 -0.29
CA GLY A 26 6.46 9.58 0.41
C GLY A 26 6.87 8.17 0.89
N PRO A 27 5.94 7.40 1.48
CA PRO A 27 6.25 6.11 2.07
C PRO A 27 6.63 5.06 1.00
N CYS A 28 7.67 4.28 1.29
CA CYS A 28 8.13 3.15 0.50
C CYS A 28 7.82 1.85 1.24
N PHE A 29 6.96 1.04 0.63
CA PHE A 29 6.56 -0.27 1.13
C PHE A 29 7.44 -1.33 0.49
N GLN A 30 8.26 -2.05 1.27
CA GLN A 30 9.17 -3.06 0.74
C GLN A 30 8.82 -4.44 1.28
N TYR A 31 8.72 -5.41 0.37
CA TYR A 31 8.74 -6.82 0.71
C TYR A 31 10.18 -7.34 0.62
N ARG A 32 10.73 -7.85 1.74
CA ARG A 32 12.14 -8.26 1.88
C ARG A 32 13.12 -7.14 1.49
N THR A 33 14.23 -7.45 0.82
CA THR A 33 15.23 -6.50 0.30
C THR A 33 14.88 -5.96 -1.09
N GLY A 34 13.61 -6.07 -1.51
CA GLY A 34 13.15 -5.65 -2.84
C GLY A 34 12.99 -4.14 -3.01
N SER A 35 12.59 -3.74 -4.21
CA SER A 35 12.19 -2.37 -4.53
C SER A 35 10.90 -1.96 -3.81
N CYS A 36 10.59 -0.66 -3.80
CA CYS A 36 9.30 -0.18 -3.29
C CYS A 36 8.16 -0.78 -4.12
N LEU A 37 7.21 -1.41 -3.44
CA LEU A 37 5.99 -1.92 -4.03
C LEU A 37 5.19 -0.76 -4.62
N PRO A 38 4.66 -0.91 -5.85
CA PRO A 38 3.72 0.03 -6.40
C PRO A 38 2.43 0.01 -5.58
N VAL A 39 1.77 1.17 -5.46
CA VAL A 39 0.50 1.31 -4.74
C VAL A 39 -0.58 1.70 -5.74
N TYR A 40 -1.74 1.08 -5.58
CA TYR A 40 -2.89 1.28 -6.44
C TYR A 40 -4.08 1.70 -5.59
N LEU A 41 -4.76 2.76 -5.98
CA LEU A 41 -6.04 3.19 -5.41
C LEU A 41 -7.14 2.85 -6.41
N ASN A 42 -8.05 1.95 -6.03
CA ASN A 42 -9.12 1.46 -6.90
C ASN A 42 -8.58 1.00 -8.28
N GLY A 43 -7.48 0.24 -8.27
CA GLY A 43 -6.83 -0.25 -9.50
C GLY A 43 -5.98 0.77 -10.26
N MET A 44 -5.99 2.05 -9.90
CA MET A 44 -5.15 3.08 -10.52
C MET A 44 -3.84 3.25 -9.75
N ARG A 45 -2.70 3.16 -10.43
CA ARG A 45 -1.40 3.36 -9.80
C ARG A 45 -1.26 4.82 -9.34
N ILE A 46 -0.95 5.03 -8.08
CA ILE A 46 -0.73 6.36 -7.51
C ILE A 46 0.77 6.64 -7.33
N ASN A 47 1.16 7.90 -7.48
CA ASN A 47 2.51 8.35 -7.17
C ASN A 47 2.71 8.36 -5.64
N ARG A 48 3.92 8.00 -5.18
CA ARG A 48 4.29 8.04 -3.77
C ARG A 48 4.08 9.41 -3.13
N MET A 49 4.29 10.47 -3.90
CA MET A 49 4.10 11.84 -3.42
C MET A 49 2.64 12.14 -3.06
N LEU A 50 1.68 11.41 -3.64
CA LEU A 50 0.25 11.59 -3.41
C LEU A 50 -0.28 10.66 -2.30
N MET A 51 0.54 9.76 -1.77
CA MET A 51 0.12 8.81 -0.73
C MET A 51 -0.23 9.45 0.61
N PRO A 52 0.48 10.51 1.08
CA PRO A 52 0.09 11.21 2.31
C PRO A 52 -1.28 11.89 2.21
N ASP A 53 -1.70 12.25 1.00
CA ASP A 53 -2.98 12.92 0.73
C ASP A 53 -4.15 11.94 0.58
N VAL A 54 -3.90 10.62 0.65
CA VAL A 54 -4.96 9.61 0.54
C VAL A 54 -5.83 9.68 1.80
N PRO A 55 -7.15 9.99 1.67
CA PRO A 55 -8.06 10.03 2.80
C PRO A 55 -8.28 8.62 3.36
N LEU A 56 -7.64 8.30 4.48
CA LEU A 56 -7.67 6.97 5.10
C LEU A 56 -9.07 6.56 5.56
N ASP A 57 -9.91 7.54 5.88
CA ASP A 57 -11.33 7.36 6.23
C ASP A 57 -12.18 6.85 5.06
N MET A 58 -11.75 7.08 3.81
CA MET A 58 -12.40 6.54 2.63
C MET A 58 -11.90 5.14 2.25
N LEU A 59 -10.82 4.66 2.87
CA LEU A 59 -10.29 3.32 2.62
C LEU A 59 -11.14 2.28 3.33
N TYR A 60 -11.83 1.47 2.55
CA TYR A 60 -12.58 0.31 3.02
C TYR A 60 -11.65 -0.88 3.29
N ARG A 61 -10.63 -1.07 2.44
CA ARG A 61 -9.71 -2.20 2.54
C ARG A 61 -8.32 -1.84 2.02
N VAL A 62 -7.30 -2.28 2.76
CA VAL A 62 -5.92 -2.36 2.28
C VAL A 62 -5.62 -3.84 2.04
N GLN A 63 -4.95 -4.14 0.93
CA GLN A 63 -4.46 -5.48 0.62
C GLN A 63 -3.05 -5.40 0.09
N VAL A 64 -2.15 -6.18 0.68
CA VAL A 64 -0.80 -6.35 0.18
C VAL A 64 -0.73 -7.63 -0.63
N ILE A 65 -0.16 -7.53 -1.82
CA ILE A 65 0.26 -8.66 -2.64
C ILE A 65 1.78 -8.67 -2.66
N THR A 66 2.38 -9.79 -2.31
CA THR A 66 3.83 -9.98 -2.38
C THR A 66 4.22 -10.66 -3.69
N SER A 67 5.49 -10.54 -4.09
CA SER A 67 5.99 -11.31 -5.24
C SER A 67 5.93 -12.82 -5.03
N GLY A 68 5.82 -13.29 -3.79
CA GLY A 68 5.63 -14.70 -3.46
C GLY A 68 4.21 -15.23 -3.72
N ASP A 69 3.23 -14.34 -3.88
CA ASP A 69 1.81 -14.73 -4.02
C ASP A 69 1.48 -15.25 -5.43
N GLY A 70 2.41 -15.10 -6.39
CA GLY A 70 2.22 -15.61 -7.77
C GLY A 70 1.21 -14.82 -8.60
N SER A 71 0.95 -13.55 -8.26
CA SER A 71 0.01 -12.71 -9.00
C SER A 71 0.50 -12.41 -10.42
N LEU A 72 -0.30 -12.75 -11.43
CA LEU A 72 -0.03 -12.40 -12.83
C LEU A 72 -0.18 -10.89 -13.10
N ALA A 73 -1.10 -10.22 -12.40
CA ALA A 73 -1.34 -8.79 -12.54
C ALA A 73 -0.28 -7.94 -11.82
N TYR A 74 0.26 -8.47 -10.71
CA TYR A 74 1.25 -7.77 -9.86
C TYR A 74 2.47 -8.67 -9.60
N PRO A 75 3.29 -8.96 -10.63
CA PRO A 75 4.39 -9.91 -10.52
C PRO A 75 5.48 -9.47 -9.54
N ALA A 76 5.65 -8.16 -9.34
CA ALA A 76 6.56 -7.60 -8.35
C ALA A 76 5.93 -7.42 -6.96
N GLY A 77 4.66 -7.78 -6.80
CA GLY A 77 3.82 -7.37 -5.67
C GLY A 77 3.23 -5.97 -5.84
N ALA A 78 2.29 -5.63 -4.96
CA ALA A 78 1.59 -4.34 -4.94
C ALA A 78 0.92 -4.10 -3.59
N VAL A 79 0.68 -2.84 -3.27
CA VAL A 79 -0.28 -2.45 -2.23
C VAL A 79 -1.55 -1.96 -2.92
N LEU A 80 -2.67 -2.59 -2.62
CA LEU A 80 -3.97 -2.28 -3.18
C LEU A 80 -4.82 -1.60 -2.12
N LEU A 81 -5.30 -0.41 -2.45
CA LEU A 81 -6.17 0.41 -1.64
C LEU A 81 -7.55 0.42 -2.31
N PHE A 82 -8.57 0.01 -1.56
CA PHE A 82 -9.95 -0.02 -2.03
C PHE A 82 -10.79 0.95 -1.22
N THR A 83 -11.53 1.79 -1.93
CA THR A 83 -12.58 2.63 -1.36
C THR A 83 -13.95 1.99 -1.57
N GLU A 84 -14.97 2.45 -0.85
CA GLU A 84 -16.35 1.98 -1.03
C GLU A 84 -16.87 2.19 -2.47
N ALA A 85 -16.35 3.20 -3.18
CA ALA A 85 -16.75 3.49 -4.56
C ALA A 85 -16.40 2.35 -5.55
N TRP A 86 -15.44 1.48 -5.22
CA TRP A 86 -15.04 0.36 -6.08
C TRP A 86 -15.94 -0.88 -5.95
N LEU A 87 -16.76 -0.96 -4.91
CA LEU A 87 -17.62 -2.12 -4.63
C LEU A 87 -18.99 -2.05 -5.32
N ARG A 88 -19.23 -1.04 -6.17
CA ARG A 88 -20.49 -0.84 -6.90
C ARG A 88 -20.42 -1.30 -8.34
#